data_AF-A0A2N4Z8B3-F1
#
_entry.id   AF-A0A2N4Z8B3-F1
#
_cell.length_a   1.000
_cell.length_b   1.000
_cell.length_c   1.000
_cell.angle_alpha   90.00
_cell.angle_beta   90.00
_cell.angle_gamma   90.00
#
_symmetry.space_group_name_H-M   'P 1'
#
loop_
_entity.id
_entity.type
_entity.pdbx_description
1 polymer ?
#
loop_
_entity_poly.entity_id
_entity_poly.type
_entity_poly.pdbx_seq_one_letter_code
_entity_poly.pdbx_strand_id
1 'polypeptide(L)'
;MRDDLNAIPVFVTVVESGNFASAAAILHVTRSAVGKTIARLEARLGVALFQRTTRRQLLTEEGEQFYHQCREALARIREAEEALQRGKGEVQGRLRISLPVLFGQRCVAPLLFRLSQRYPLLKLELHYSDRQVNLLEEGFDLAVRIGNLADTGSLRARALGKHGMVLCAAVEYLRRQPAPQTIAGLSEHRTLGYLHNGQLQKWQLYDPQQGEVRFSPETGLVQDDFAAIAAAVQQGMGIA
;
A
#
# COMPACT_ATOMS: atom_id res chain seq x y z
N MET A 1 21.16 26.06 13.14
CA MET A 1 21.27 24.66 12.65
C MET A 1 21.06 23.60 13.74
N ARG A 2 21.76 23.66 14.88
CA ARG A 2 21.62 22.64 15.97
C ARG A 2 20.26 22.65 16.68
N ASP A 3 19.63 23.82 16.86
CA ASP A 3 18.30 23.94 17.47
C ASP A 3 17.14 23.61 16.51
N ASP A 4 17.41 23.52 15.20
CA ASP A 4 16.38 23.44 14.15
C ASP A 4 15.85 22.01 13.94
N LEU A 5 16.71 21.01 14.15
CA LEU A 5 16.36 19.59 14.05
C LEU A 5 15.58 19.09 15.27
N ASN A 6 15.75 19.72 16.44
CA ASN A 6 15.08 19.32 17.68
C ASN A 6 13.56 19.50 17.63
N ALA A 7 13.06 20.37 16.73
CA ALA A 7 11.62 20.56 16.54
C ALA A 7 10.96 19.41 15.76
N ILE A 8 11.72 18.65 14.97
CA ILE A 8 11.19 17.58 14.11
C ILE A 8 10.67 16.39 14.94
N PRO A 9 11.42 15.83 15.91
CA PRO A 9 10.89 14.81 16.81
C PRO A 9 9.65 15.25 17.57
N VAL A 10 9.59 16.52 17.99
CA VAL A 10 8.42 17.09 18.69
C VAL A 10 7.21 17.10 17.77
N PHE A 11 7.36 17.55 16.53
CA PHE A 11 6.30 17.53 15.52
C PHE A 11 5.78 16.10 15.24
N VAL A 12 6.68 15.15 14.96
CA VAL A 12 6.32 13.75 14.73
C VAL A 12 5.55 13.17 15.92
N THR A 13 6.02 13.41 17.15
CA THR A 13 5.37 12.93 18.38
C THR A 13 3.97 13.53 18.58
N VAL A 14 3.78 14.80 18.21
CA VAL A 14 2.47 15.46 18.24
C VAL A 14 1.48 14.78 17.31
N VAL A 15 1.91 14.48 16.08
CA VAL A 15 1.06 13.80 15.09
C VAL A 15 0.71 12.39 15.57
N GLU A 16 1.69 11.60 16.01
CA GLU A 16 1.49 10.21 16.43
C GLU A 16 0.63 10.07 17.71
N SER A 17 0.73 11.02 18.63
CA SER A 17 -0.06 11.02 19.87
C SER A 17 -1.46 11.65 19.71
N GLY A 18 -1.74 12.26 18.57
CA GLY A 18 -3.05 12.84 18.20
C GLY A 18 -3.44 14.13 18.95
N ASN A 19 -2.68 14.56 19.96
CA ASN A 19 -2.89 15.86 20.63
C ASN A 19 -1.63 16.35 21.36
N PHE A 20 -1.50 17.69 21.50
CA PHE A 20 -0.30 18.30 22.11
C PHE A 20 -0.13 17.95 23.60
N ALA A 21 -1.22 17.62 24.33
CA ALA A 21 -1.12 17.25 25.73
C ALA A 21 -0.48 15.86 25.90
N SER A 22 -0.85 14.92 25.03
CA SER A 22 -0.30 13.56 25.01
C SER A 22 1.17 13.58 24.58
N ALA A 23 1.51 14.36 23.54
CA ALA A 23 2.90 14.58 23.15
C ALA A 23 3.73 15.20 24.27
N ALA A 24 3.20 16.20 24.96
CA ALA A 24 3.90 16.85 26.07
C ALA A 24 4.22 15.86 27.21
N ALA A 25 3.29 14.95 27.52
CA ALA A 25 3.51 13.89 28.48
C ALA A 25 4.62 12.91 28.04
N ILE A 26 4.61 12.48 26.78
CA ILE A 26 5.63 11.57 26.20
C ILE A 26 7.02 12.23 26.20
N LEU A 27 7.07 13.52 25.88
CA LEU A 27 8.32 14.27 25.75
C LEU A 27 8.81 14.86 27.08
N HIS A 28 8.08 14.68 28.18
CA HIS A 28 8.37 15.25 29.50
C HIS A 28 8.55 16.78 29.49
N VAL A 29 7.71 17.48 28.73
CA VAL A 29 7.69 18.95 28.65
C VAL A 29 6.28 19.50 28.87
N THR A 30 6.14 20.82 28.96
CA THR A 30 4.80 21.43 29.07
C THR A 30 4.10 21.51 27.71
N ARG A 31 2.76 21.44 27.71
CA ARG A 31 1.95 21.66 26.50
C ARG A 31 2.28 22.99 25.80
N SER A 32 2.58 24.04 26.58
CA SER A 32 2.99 25.35 26.04
C SER A 32 4.34 25.28 25.33
N ALA A 33 5.30 24.51 25.85
CA ALA A 33 6.60 24.32 25.22
C ALA A 33 6.49 23.58 23.87
N VAL A 34 5.64 22.54 23.81
CA VAL A 34 5.29 21.88 22.54
C VAL A 34 4.69 22.88 21.56
N GLY A 35 3.71 23.67 22.00
CA GLY A 35 3.08 24.71 21.17
C GLY A 35 4.05 25.73 20.59
N LYS A 36 4.95 26.27 21.41
CA LYS A 36 6.00 27.20 20.96
C LYS A 36 6.97 26.56 19.98
N THR A 37 7.31 25.28 20.19
CA THR A 37 8.22 24.55 19.31
C THR A 37 7.61 24.36 17.92
N ILE A 38 6.33 23.96 17.86
CA ILE A 38 5.60 23.83 16.59
C ILE A 38 5.43 25.18 15.90
N ALA A 39 5.04 26.24 16.62
CA ALA A 39 4.88 27.56 16.03
C ALA A 39 6.20 28.09 15.42
N ARG A 40 7.33 27.83 16.08
CA ARG A 40 8.66 28.18 15.56
C ARG A 40 9.02 27.34 14.32
N LEU A 41 8.63 26.07 14.30
CA LEU A 41 8.84 25.20 13.15
C LEU A 41 8.04 25.67 11.93
N GLU A 42 6.75 25.97 12.10
CA GLU A 42 5.88 26.53 11.06
C GLU A 42 6.41 27.87 10.53
N ALA A 43 6.81 28.78 11.44
CA ALA A 43 7.41 30.07 11.05
C ALA A 43 8.68 29.91 10.22
N ARG A 44 9.51 28.90 10.53
CA ARG A 44 10.73 28.60 9.77
C ARG A 44 10.42 28.01 8.39
N LEU A 45 9.42 27.13 8.30
CA LEU A 45 9.03 26.50 7.05
C LEU A 45 8.21 27.44 6.16
N GLY A 46 7.67 28.53 6.72
CA GLY A 46 6.81 29.47 6.01
C GLY A 46 5.40 28.93 5.71
N VAL A 47 5.04 27.77 6.28
CA VAL A 47 3.76 27.09 6.08
C VAL A 47 3.18 26.62 7.41
N ALA A 48 1.86 26.57 7.50
CA ALA A 48 1.17 25.94 8.62
C ALA A 48 1.18 24.41 8.43
N LEU A 49 1.51 23.66 9.47
CA LEU A 49 1.49 22.20 9.49
C LEU A 49 0.20 21.68 10.13
N PHE A 50 -0.41 22.46 11.05
CA PHE A 50 -1.68 22.13 11.68
C PHE A 50 -2.79 23.11 11.30
N GLN A 51 -4.00 22.59 11.14
CA GLN A 51 -5.20 23.39 11.01
C GLN A 51 -5.55 24.05 12.36
N ARG A 52 -5.80 25.36 12.34
CA ARG A 52 -6.20 26.13 13.51
C ARG A 52 -7.69 25.94 13.83
N THR A 53 -8.10 24.75 14.25
CA THR A 53 -9.47 24.51 14.73
C THR A 53 -9.48 23.97 16.16
N THR A 54 -10.52 24.34 16.93
CA THR A 54 -10.59 24.13 18.39
C THR A 54 -11.09 22.76 18.81
N ARG A 55 -11.44 21.86 17.87
CA ARG A 55 -12.05 20.56 18.21
C ARG A 55 -11.27 19.33 17.75
N ARG A 56 -10.33 19.42 16.80
CA ARG A 56 -9.44 18.31 16.41
C ARG A 56 -8.15 18.87 15.83
N GLN A 57 -7.04 18.18 16.09
CA GLN A 57 -5.77 18.49 15.45
C GLN A 57 -5.71 17.76 14.12
N LEU A 58 -5.98 18.50 13.06
CA LEU A 58 -5.88 18.02 11.70
C LEU A 58 -4.61 18.61 11.09
N LEU A 59 -3.89 17.80 10.33
CA LEU A 59 -2.77 18.28 9.54
C LEU A 59 -3.29 19.06 8.33
N THR A 60 -2.48 20.00 7.86
CA THR A 60 -2.60 20.54 6.49
C THR A 60 -2.02 19.52 5.50
N GLU A 61 -2.24 19.71 4.21
CA GLU A 61 -1.63 18.87 3.17
C GLU A 61 -0.09 18.94 3.24
N GLU A 62 0.45 20.14 3.46
CA GLU A 62 1.88 20.36 3.70
C GLU A 62 2.34 19.68 5.00
N GLY A 63 1.48 19.69 6.03
CA GLY A 63 1.70 19.01 7.31
C GLY A 63 1.82 17.50 7.16
N GLU A 64 0.94 16.88 6.38
CA GLU A 64 0.98 15.45 6.08
C GLU A 64 2.27 15.10 5.31
N GLN A 65 2.55 15.82 4.22
CA GLN A 65 3.75 15.58 3.43
C GLN A 65 5.04 15.73 4.27
N PHE A 66 5.13 16.80 5.07
CA PHE A 66 6.27 17.05 5.92
C PHE A 66 6.43 15.99 7.03
N TYR A 67 5.31 15.53 7.61
CA TYR A 67 5.31 14.44 8.60
C TYR A 67 5.88 13.15 8.02
N HIS A 68 5.43 12.77 6.82
CA HIS A 68 5.91 11.56 6.14
C HIS A 68 7.43 11.60 5.92
N GLN A 69 7.94 12.69 5.36
CA GLN A 69 9.38 12.88 5.11
C GLN A 69 10.20 12.90 6.41
N CYS A 70 9.72 13.58 7.44
CA CYS A 70 10.40 13.67 8.73
C CYS A 70 10.46 12.31 9.45
N ARG A 71 9.35 11.56 9.41
CA ARG A 71 9.28 10.23 10.03
C ARG A 71 10.26 9.26 9.38
N GLU A 72 10.38 9.28 8.05
CA GLU A 72 11.35 8.46 7.32
C GLU A 72 12.79 8.87 7.66
N ALA A 73 13.09 10.18 7.64
CA ALA A 73 14.43 10.68 7.98
C ALA A 73 14.85 10.29 9.41
N LEU A 74 13.95 10.39 10.40
CA LEU A 74 14.22 9.96 11.77
C LEU A 74 14.44 8.45 11.87
N ALA A 75 13.71 7.64 11.10
CA ALA A 75 13.93 6.20 11.04
C ALA A 75 15.32 5.87 10.47
N ARG A 76 15.74 6.54 9.39
CA ARG A 76 17.08 6.38 8.79
C ARG A 76 18.20 6.75 9.75
N ILE A 77 18.05 7.82 10.53
CA ILE A 77 19.04 8.21 11.55
C ILE A 77 19.16 7.11 12.62
N ARG A 78 18.04 6.62 13.14
CA ARG A 78 18.05 5.51 14.12
C ARG A 78 18.68 4.25 13.54
N GLU A 79 18.37 3.91 12.29
CA GLU A 79 18.99 2.78 11.59
C GLU A 79 20.51 2.91 11.50
N ALA A 80 21.02 4.12 11.23
CA ALA A 80 22.44 4.41 11.16
C ALA A 80 23.12 4.36 12.54
N GLU A 81 22.49 4.95 13.56
CA GLU A 81 22.97 4.89 14.95
C GLU A 81 23.04 3.45 15.46
N GLU A 82 21.99 2.67 15.23
CA GLU A 82 21.97 1.25 15.52
C GLU A 82 23.03 0.50 14.70
N ALA A 83 23.21 0.80 13.40
CA ALA A 83 24.22 0.13 12.58
C ALA A 83 25.65 0.31 13.10
N LEU A 84 25.95 1.45 13.73
CA LEU A 84 27.24 1.70 14.38
C LEU A 84 27.41 0.89 15.68
N GLN A 85 26.32 0.50 16.33
CA GLN A 85 26.32 -0.36 17.52
C GLN A 85 26.34 -1.86 17.19
N ARG A 86 26.16 -2.25 15.92
CA ARG A 86 26.02 -3.64 15.48
C ARG A 86 27.35 -4.28 15.08
N GLY A 87 27.59 -5.49 15.57
CA GLY A 87 28.60 -6.39 15.00
C GLY A 87 28.28 -6.73 13.55
N LYS A 88 29.28 -6.63 12.66
CA LYS A 88 29.15 -6.92 11.23
C LYS A 88 28.67 -8.37 11.02
N GLY A 89 27.43 -8.58 10.56
CA GLY A 89 27.00 -9.87 9.98
C GLY A 89 25.56 -10.31 10.21
N GLU A 90 24.82 -9.74 11.16
CA GLU A 90 23.48 -10.23 11.49
C GLU A 90 22.37 -9.39 10.84
N VAL A 91 21.49 -10.03 10.05
CA VAL A 91 20.35 -9.38 9.39
C VAL A 91 19.28 -9.08 10.45
N GLN A 92 19.06 -7.80 10.72
CA GLN A 92 18.14 -7.32 11.74
C GLN A 92 17.55 -5.95 11.37
N GLY A 93 16.54 -5.53 12.12
CA GLY A 93 15.84 -4.25 11.90
C GLY A 93 14.43 -4.47 11.35
N ARG A 94 13.75 -3.38 11.01
CA ARG A 94 12.39 -3.42 10.49
C ARG A 94 12.38 -3.32 8.96
N LEU A 95 11.55 -4.12 8.31
CA LEU A 95 11.30 -4.06 6.87
C LEU A 95 9.79 -3.98 6.60
N ARG A 96 9.34 -2.85 6.05
CA ARG A 96 7.93 -2.57 5.72
C ARG A 96 7.69 -2.86 4.24
N ILE A 97 6.84 -3.85 3.96
CA ILE A 97 6.63 -4.39 2.62
C ILE A 97 5.17 -4.23 2.19
N SER A 98 4.95 -3.62 1.05
CA SER A 98 3.64 -3.57 0.41
C SER A 98 3.47 -4.66 -0.64
N LEU A 99 2.36 -5.39 -0.58
CA LEU A 99 2.09 -6.58 -1.40
C LEU A 99 0.68 -6.51 -2.03
N PRO A 100 0.45 -7.10 -3.22
CA PRO A 100 -0.90 -7.29 -3.75
C PRO A 100 -1.66 -8.27 -2.85
N VAL A 101 -2.98 -8.18 -2.74
CA VAL A 101 -3.73 -8.93 -1.71
C VAL A 101 -3.58 -10.43 -1.93
N LEU A 102 -4.10 -10.96 -3.04
CA LEU A 102 -4.12 -12.39 -3.31
C LEU A 102 -2.70 -12.96 -3.55
N PHE A 103 -1.91 -12.28 -4.38
CA PHE A 103 -0.55 -12.74 -4.72
C PHE A 103 0.41 -12.62 -3.53
N GLY A 104 0.29 -11.54 -2.75
CA GLY A 104 1.06 -11.35 -1.53
C GLY A 104 0.80 -12.46 -0.53
N GLN A 105 -0.47 -12.78 -0.27
CA GLN A 105 -0.85 -13.83 0.67
C GLN A 105 -0.40 -15.23 0.21
N ARG A 106 -0.62 -15.58 -1.07
CA ARG A 106 -0.40 -16.95 -1.55
C ARG A 106 1.03 -17.24 -1.99
N CYS A 107 1.76 -16.26 -2.49
CA CYS A 107 3.07 -16.47 -3.13
C CYS A 107 4.21 -15.81 -2.34
N VAL A 108 4.04 -14.56 -1.91
CA VAL A 108 5.14 -13.78 -1.33
C VAL A 108 5.30 -14.04 0.17
N ALA A 109 4.21 -14.00 0.94
CA ALA A 109 4.23 -14.15 2.39
C ALA A 109 4.88 -15.47 2.85
N PRO A 110 4.61 -16.65 2.22
CA PRO A 110 5.31 -17.88 2.60
C PRO A 110 6.83 -17.81 2.47
N LEU A 111 7.35 -17.06 1.49
CA LEU A 111 8.79 -16.83 1.33
C LEU A 111 9.34 -15.94 2.44
N LEU A 112 8.59 -14.89 2.79
CA LEU A 112 8.93 -13.95 3.85
C LEU A 112 8.88 -14.60 5.24
N PHE A 113 7.97 -15.54 5.48
CA PHE A 113 7.95 -16.33 6.72
C PHE A 113 9.17 -17.23 6.86
N ARG A 114 9.64 -17.85 5.76
CA ARG A 114 10.92 -18.57 5.78
C ARG A 114 12.11 -17.64 6.02
N LEU A 115 12.04 -16.42 5.51
CA LEU A 115 13.07 -15.40 5.73
C LEU A 115 13.12 -14.95 7.20
N SER A 116 11.97 -14.72 7.85
CA SER A 116 11.93 -14.33 9.26
C SER A 116 12.37 -15.47 10.19
N GLN A 117 12.08 -16.72 9.85
CA GLN A 117 12.63 -17.87 10.58
C GLN A 117 14.16 -17.96 10.46
N ARG A 118 14.71 -17.64 9.28
CA ARG A 118 16.16 -17.62 9.05
C ARG A 118 16.86 -16.44 9.74
N TYR A 119 16.18 -15.30 9.88
CA TYR A 119 16.70 -14.09 10.50
C TYR A 119 15.78 -13.61 11.64
N PRO A 120 15.91 -14.17 12.85
CA PRO A 120 14.97 -13.92 13.95
C PRO A 120 14.91 -12.46 14.43
N LEU A 121 15.96 -11.68 14.18
CA LEU A 121 16.04 -10.25 14.53
C LEU A 121 15.44 -9.34 13.45
N LEU A 122 15.02 -9.89 12.31
CA LEU A 122 14.32 -9.17 11.25
C LEU A 122 12.82 -9.08 11.57
N LYS A 123 12.33 -7.85 11.75
CA LYS A 123 10.91 -7.55 11.96
C LYS A 123 10.25 -7.23 10.63
N LEU A 124 9.33 -8.08 10.18
CA LEU A 124 8.58 -7.89 8.93
C LEU A 124 7.22 -7.24 9.20
N GLU A 125 6.94 -6.10 8.57
CA GLU A 125 5.62 -5.48 8.51
C GLU A 125 5.04 -5.68 7.11
N LEU A 126 4.00 -6.51 6.97
CA LEU A 126 3.41 -6.85 5.67
C LEU A 126 2.07 -6.13 5.49
N HIS A 127 1.97 -5.33 4.44
CA HIS A 127 0.76 -4.58 4.09
C HIS A 127 0.19 -5.08 2.77
N TYR A 128 -1.05 -5.58 2.80
CA TYR A 128 -1.75 -6.10 1.63
C TYR A 128 -2.71 -5.05 1.08
N SER A 129 -2.52 -4.65 -0.17
CA SER A 129 -3.44 -3.74 -0.85
C SER A 129 -3.22 -3.80 -2.34
N ASP A 130 -4.28 -3.84 -3.13
CA ASP A 130 -4.18 -3.77 -4.59
C ASP A 130 -4.15 -2.35 -5.13
N ARG A 131 -4.30 -1.32 -4.29
CA ARG A 131 -4.14 0.08 -4.74
C ARG A 131 -2.70 0.38 -5.12
N GLN A 132 -2.53 1.39 -5.96
CA GLN A 132 -1.23 1.99 -6.18
C GLN A 132 -0.81 2.73 -4.90
N VAL A 133 0.37 2.37 -4.36
CA VAL A 133 0.96 3.00 -3.17
C VAL A 133 2.13 3.87 -3.59
N ASN A 134 2.30 5.01 -2.93
CA ASN A 134 3.54 5.78 -3.05
C ASN A 134 4.51 5.27 -1.99
N LEU A 135 5.53 4.52 -2.41
CA LEU A 135 6.48 3.88 -1.47
C LEU A 135 7.17 4.90 -0.57
N LEU A 136 7.55 6.05 -1.12
CA LEU A 136 8.28 7.10 -0.41
C LEU A 136 7.35 7.80 0.59
N GLU A 137 6.21 8.32 0.12
CA GLU A 137 5.27 9.02 1.01
C GLU A 137 4.74 8.08 2.11
N GLU A 138 4.45 6.82 1.80
CA GLU A 138 3.85 5.91 2.77
C GLU A 138 4.89 5.22 3.69
N GLY A 139 6.18 5.39 3.38
CA GLY A 139 7.31 4.85 4.14
C GLY A 139 7.43 3.34 4.03
N PHE A 140 7.27 2.79 2.82
CA PHE A 140 7.53 1.39 2.51
C PHE A 140 8.97 1.22 2.01
N ASP A 141 9.66 0.19 2.52
CA ASP A 141 11.02 -0.15 2.08
C ASP A 141 11.03 -0.95 0.77
N LEU A 142 9.96 -1.72 0.55
CA LEU A 142 9.81 -2.61 -0.61
C LEU A 142 8.34 -2.69 -1.03
N ALA A 143 8.08 -2.76 -2.33
CA ALA A 143 6.78 -3.16 -2.84
C ALA A 143 6.92 -4.29 -3.87
N VAL A 144 6.00 -5.27 -3.78
CA VAL A 144 5.74 -6.21 -4.86
C VAL A 144 4.48 -5.75 -5.57
N ARG A 145 4.54 -5.60 -6.89
CA ARG A 145 3.42 -5.10 -7.69
C ARG A 145 3.26 -5.91 -8.96
N ILE A 146 2.03 -5.93 -9.45
CA ILE A 146 1.62 -6.55 -10.70
C ILE A 146 1.27 -5.43 -11.67
N GLY A 147 1.75 -5.53 -12.91
CA GLY A 147 1.55 -4.53 -13.95
C GLY A 147 2.79 -3.67 -14.20
N ASN A 148 2.60 -2.60 -14.98
CA ASN A 148 3.68 -1.71 -15.37
C ASN A 148 3.99 -0.73 -14.23
N LEU A 149 5.29 -0.52 -13.99
CA LEU A 149 5.73 0.53 -13.08
C LEU A 149 5.75 1.86 -13.84
N ALA A 150 5.19 2.91 -13.24
CA ALA A 150 5.40 4.27 -13.74
C ALA A 150 6.89 4.61 -13.65
N ASP A 151 7.41 5.34 -14.63
CA ASP A 151 8.82 5.74 -14.67
C ASP A 151 9.08 6.87 -13.66
N THR A 152 9.15 6.50 -12.38
CA THR A 152 9.56 7.39 -11.30
C THR A 152 11.05 7.17 -11.10
N GLY A 153 11.90 8.08 -11.60
CA GLY A 153 13.37 7.99 -11.58
C GLY A 153 14.03 7.83 -10.20
N SER A 154 13.25 7.77 -9.11
CA SER A 154 13.69 7.52 -7.74
C SER A 154 13.59 6.05 -7.29
N LEU A 155 12.93 5.17 -8.05
CA LEU A 155 12.72 3.77 -7.68
C LEU A 155 13.47 2.81 -8.59
N ARG A 156 14.05 1.76 -7.99
CA ARG A 156 14.64 0.64 -8.74
C ARG A 156 13.64 -0.50 -8.83
N ALA A 157 13.31 -0.90 -10.05
CA ALA A 157 12.43 -2.04 -10.33
C ALA A 157 13.24 -3.29 -10.66
N ARG A 158 12.75 -4.46 -10.24
CA ARG A 158 13.25 -5.76 -10.70
C ARG A 158 12.07 -6.64 -11.09
N ALA A 159 12.08 -7.13 -12.33
CA ALA A 159 11.10 -8.11 -12.78
C ALA A 159 11.24 -9.42 -11.98
N LEU A 160 10.14 -9.88 -11.38
CA LEU A 160 10.10 -11.13 -10.62
C LEU A 160 9.54 -12.30 -11.44
N GLY A 161 8.70 -12.02 -12.45
CA GLY A 161 8.08 -13.03 -13.29
C GLY A 161 6.88 -12.48 -14.05
N LYS A 162 6.14 -13.38 -14.69
CA LYS A 162 4.87 -13.10 -15.36
C LYS A 162 3.75 -13.84 -14.64
N HIS A 163 2.56 -13.27 -14.63
CA HIS A 163 1.34 -13.94 -14.18
C HIS A 163 0.30 -13.85 -15.30
N GLY A 164 -0.60 -14.84 -15.36
CA GLY A 164 -1.72 -14.86 -16.29
C GLY A 164 -3.04 -14.96 -15.54
N MET A 165 -4.13 -14.60 -16.21
CA MET A 165 -5.49 -14.80 -15.73
C MET A 165 -6.23 -15.73 -16.69
N VAL A 166 -7.20 -16.46 -16.17
CA VAL A 166 -8.07 -17.37 -16.93
C VAL A 166 -9.51 -17.10 -16.55
N LEU A 167 -10.42 -17.22 -17.51
CA LEU A 167 -11.85 -17.16 -17.24
C LEU A 167 -12.33 -18.48 -16.63
N CYS A 168 -13.13 -18.37 -15.58
CA CYS A 168 -13.67 -19.48 -14.82
C CYS A 168 -15.18 -19.34 -14.64
N ALA A 169 -15.86 -20.48 -14.53
CA ALA A 169 -17.27 -20.56 -14.16
C ALA A 169 -17.50 -21.83 -13.34
N ALA A 170 -18.46 -21.80 -12.42
CA ALA A 170 -18.90 -23.03 -11.75
C ALA A 170 -19.56 -23.99 -12.74
N VAL A 171 -19.36 -25.29 -12.53
CA VAL A 171 -19.97 -26.35 -13.35
C VAL A 171 -21.49 -26.24 -13.34
N GLU A 172 -22.08 -25.89 -12.19
CA GLU A 172 -23.52 -25.71 -12.00
C GLU A 172 -24.08 -24.57 -12.87
N TYR A 173 -23.32 -23.50 -13.05
CA TYR A 173 -23.68 -22.40 -13.95
C TYR A 173 -23.66 -22.89 -15.40
N LEU A 174 -22.58 -23.59 -15.80
CA LEU A 174 -22.40 -24.08 -17.16
C LEU A 174 -23.40 -25.16 -17.58
N ARG A 175 -23.97 -25.92 -16.63
CA ARG A 175 -25.08 -26.86 -16.91
C ARG A 175 -26.35 -26.15 -17.37
N ARG A 176 -26.59 -24.93 -16.89
CA ARG A 176 -27.78 -24.12 -17.25
C ARG A 176 -27.53 -23.28 -18.49
N GLN A 177 -26.30 -22.79 -18.62
CA GLN A 177 -25.87 -21.96 -19.74
C GLN A 177 -24.51 -22.45 -20.25
N PRO A 178 -24.48 -23.27 -21.33
CA PRO A 178 -23.26 -23.88 -21.84
C PRO A 178 -22.13 -22.87 -22.10
N ALA A 179 -20.88 -23.31 -21.95
CA ALA A 179 -19.72 -22.43 -22.06
C ALA A 179 -19.62 -21.74 -23.44
N PRO A 180 -19.29 -20.43 -23.47
CA PRO A 180 -19.18 -19.68 -24.72
C PRO A 180 -17.99 -20.21 -25.54
N GLN A 181 -18.21 -20.39 -26.84
CA GLN A 181 -17.18 -20.87 -27.77
C GLN A 181 -16.35 -19.73 -28.38
N THR A 182 -16.79 -18.48 -28.19
CA THR A 182 -16.13 -17.27 -28.73
C THR A 182 -16.15 -16.17 -27.68
N ILE A 183 -15.25 -15.20 -27.82
CA ILE A 183 -15.21 -14.00 -26.96
C ILE A 183 -16.53 -13.21 -27.09
N ALA A 184 -17.10 -13.10 -28.29
CA ALA A 184 -18.38 -12.42 -28.50
C ALA A 184 -19.54 -13.11 -27.74
N GLY A 185 -19.49 -14.43 -27.61
CA GLY A 185 -20.47 -15.19 -26.84
C GLY A 185 -20.49 -14.83 -25.35
N LEU A 186 -19.43 -14.23 -24.79
CA LEU A 186 -19.41 -13.80 -23.39
C LEU A 186 -20.49 -12.74 -23.08
N SER A 187 -20.92 -11.96 -24.08
CA SER A 187 -22.00 -10.98 -23.92
C SER A 187 -23.36 -11.62 -23.61
N GLU A 188 -23.52 -12.92 -23.91
CA GLU A 188 -24.75 -13.65 -23.59
C GLU A 188 -24.73 -14.18 -22.14
N HIS A 189 -23.58 -14.14 -21.46
CA HIS A 189 -23.39 -14.69 -20.12
C HIS A 189 -23.43 -13.61 -19.04
N ARG A 190 -23.72 -14.04 -17.81
CA ARG A 190 -23.47 -13.22 -16.63
C ARG A 190 -21.96 -13.13 -16.44
N THR A 191 -21.44 -11.91 -16.35
CA THR A 191 -20.02 -11.66 -16.12
C THR A 191 -19.84 -10.95 -14.79
N LEU A 192 -18.70 -11.13 -14.13
CA LEU A 192 -18.36 -10.42 -12.89
C LEU A 192 -17.27 -9.37 -13.17
N GLY A 193 -17.39 -8.21 -12.52
CA GLY A 193 -16.46 -7.10 -12.70
C GLY A 193 -15.39 -7.07 -11.64
N TYR A 194 -14.15 -6.79 -12.05
CA TYR A 194 -13.07 -6.42 -11.15
C TYR A 194 -12.88 -4.89 -11.15
N LEU A 195 -12.91 -4.29 -9.97
CA LEU A 195 -12.64 -2.87 -9.76
C LEU A 195 -11.20 -2.69 -9.31
N HIS A 196 -10.48 -1.82 -10.00
CA HIS A 196 -9.13 -1.44 -9.62
C HIS A 196 -9.01 0.08 -9.66
N ASN A 197 -8.59 0.69 -8.56
CA ASN A 197 -8.53 2.15 -8.39
C ASN A 197 -9.85 2.85 -8.80
N GLY A 198 -10.99 2.28 -8.43
CA GLY A 198 -12.31 2.83 -8.74
C GLY A 198 -12.76 2.65 -10.20
N GLN A 199 -11.98 1.97 -11.04
CA GLN A 199 -12.30 1.73 -12.44
C GLN A 199 -12.59 0.25 -12.71
N LEU A 200 -13.70 -0.01 -13.40
CA LEU A 200 -14.02 -1.36 -13.88
C LEU A 200 -12.98 -1.78 -14.92
N GLN A 201 -12.31 -2.89 -14.65
CA GLN A 201 -11.27 -3.42 -15.53
C GLN A 201 -11.87 -4.20 -16.68
N LYS A 202 -11.35 -3.94 -17.89
CA LYS A 202 -11.65 -4.75 -19.08
C LYS A 202 -10.82 -6.02 -19.05
N TRP A 203 -11.43 -7.14 -19.43
CA TRP A 203 -10.71 -8.40 -19.61
C TRP A 203 -9.87 -8.31 -20.88
N GLN A 204 -8.56 -8.57 -20.74
CA GLN A 204 -7.64 -8.69 -21.86
C GLN A 204 -7.62 -10.17 -22.27
N LEU A 205 -8.25 -10.46 -23.40
CA LEU A 205 -8.39 -11.81 -23.94
C LEU A 205 -7.61 -11.89 -25.26
N TYR A 206 -7.29 -13.11 -25.70
CA TYR A 206 -6.62 -13.34 -26.97
C TYR A 206 -7.51 -14.13 -27.90
N ASP A 207 -7.77 -13.57 -29.07
CA ASP A 207 -8.44 -14.23 -30.20
C ASP A 207 -7.40 -14.65 -31.23
N PRO A 208 -7.36 -15.92 -31.67
CA PRO A 208 -6.39 -16.38 -32.67
C PRO A 208 -6.46 -15.66 -34.02
N GLN A 209 -7.61 -15.09 -34.38
CA GLN A 209 -7.81 -14.39 -35.65
C GLN A 209 -7.62 -12.88 -35.51
N GLN A 210 -8.01 -12.29 -34.37
CA GLN A 210 -8.02 -10.84 -34.16
C GLN A 210 -6.91 -10.30 -33.25
N GLY A 211 -6.19 -11.18 -32.53
CA GLY A 211 -5.16 -10.79 -31.57
C GLY A 211 -5.74 -10.43 -30.19
N GLU A 212 -5.16 -9.42 -29.52
CA GLU A 212 -5.64 -8.97 -28.21
C GLU A 212 -7.01 -8.28 -28.35
N VAL A 213 -8.02 -8.79 -27.61
CA VAL A 213 -9.37 -8.25 -27.55
C VAL A 213 -9.66 -7.80 -26.12
N ARG A 214 -10.21 -6.60 -25.96
CA ARG A 214 -10.62 -6.06 -24.67
C ARG A 214 -12.12 -6.18 -24.48
N PHE A 215 -12.54 -7.16 -23.70
CA PHE A 215 -13.94 -7.37 -23.36
C PHE A 215 -14.32 -6.57 -22.11
N SER A 216 -15.45 -5.86 -22.17
CA SER A 216 -15.95 -5.09 -21.02
C SER A 216 -17.10 -5.90 -20.38
N PRO A 217 -16.92 -6.42 -19.16
CA PRO A 217 -17.97 -7.19 -18.51
C PRO A 217 -19.21 -6.31 -18.24
N GLU A 218 -20.34 -6.72 -18.80
CA GLU A 218 -21.65 -6.17 -18.45
C GLU A 218 -22.14 -6.87 -17.19
N THR A 219 -21.98 -6.21 -16.05
CA THR A 219 -22.15 -6.83 -14.74
C THR A 219 -23.02 -6.00 -13.80
N GLY A 220 -23.89 -6.69 -13.05
CA GLY A 220 -24.56 -6.13 -11.87
C GLY A 220 -23.77 -6.31 -10.56
N LEU A 221 -22.64 -7.02 -10.60
CA LEU A 221 -21.78 -7.34 -9.45
C LEU A 221 -20.32 -7.01 -9.76
N VAL A 222 -19.81 -6.00 -9.06
CA VAL A 222 -18.44 -5.51 -9.19
C VAL A 222 -17.74 -5.63 -7.84
N GLN A 223 -16.50 -6.11 -7.84
CA GLN A 223 -15.72 -6.36 -6.63
C GLN A 223 -14.26 -5.97 -6.86
N ASP A 224 -13.54 -5.62 -5.79
CA ASP A 224 -12.12 -5.22 -5.82
C ASP A 224 -11.18 -6.26 -5.21
N ASP A 225 -11.69 -7.45 -4.88
CA ASP A 225 -10.93 -8.55 -4.31
C ASP A 225 -11.11 -9.84 -5.13
N PHE A 226 -10.01 -10.41 -5.61
CA PHE A 226 -10.03 -11.61 -6.44
C PHE A 226 -10.51 -12.87 -5.69
N ALA A 227 -10.34 -12.95 -4.37
CA ALA A 227 -10.85 -14.09 -3.61
C ALA A 227 -12.39 -14.02 -3.49
N ALA A 228 -12.94 -12.82 -3.32
CA ALA A 228 -14.39 -12.58 -3.35
C ALA A 228 -14.99 -12.91 -4.73
N ILE A 229 -14.32 -12.51 -5.81
CA ILE A 229 -14.74 -12.85 -7.19
C ILE A 229 -14.73 -14.37 -7.37
N ALA A 230 -13.66 -15.05 -6.98
CA ALA A 230 -13.57 -16.50 -7.07
C ALA A 230 -14.69 -17.20 -6.27
N ALA A 231 -15.01 -16.70 -5.07
CA ALA A 231 -16.11 -17.22 -4.26
C ALA A 231 -17.47 -17.01 -4.95
N ALA A 232 -17.71 -15.86 -5.57
CA ALA A 232 -18.94 -15.60 -6.34
C ALA A 232 -19.06 -16.52 -7.57
N VAL A 233 -17.95 -16.74 -8.29
CA VAL A 233 -17.89 -17.70 -9.40
C VAL A 233 -18.23 -19.11 -8.92
N GLN A 234 -17.68 -19.55 -7.78
CA GLN A 234 -17.97 -20.86 -7.18
C GLN A 234 -19.45 -21.04 -6.80
N GLN A 235 -20.15 -19.95 -6.48
CA GLN A 235 -21.60 -19.95 -6.23
C GLN A 235 -22.45 -19.89 -7.52
N GLY A 236 -21.81 -19.93 -8.70
CA GLY A 236 -22.50 -19.93 -9.99
C GLY A 236 -23.06 -18.57 -10.40
N MET A 237 -22.48 -17.47 -9.90
CA MET A 237 -22.95 -16.11 -10.19
C MET A 237 -22.65 -15.65 -11.62
N GLY A 238 -21.72 -16.30 -12.31
CA GLY A 238 -21.35 -16.00 -13.69
C GLY A 238 -19.93 -16.44 -14.04
N ILE A 239 -19.38 -15.82 -15.08
CA ILE A 239 -18.01 -15.98 -15.57
C ILE A 239 -17.16 -14.82 -15.03
N ALA A 240 -15.93 -15.12 -14.60
CA ALA A 240 -14.92 -14.12 -14.23
C ALA A 240 -13.50 -14.62 -14.52
#